data_AF-A0A1U7DRD8-F1
#
_entry.id   AF-A0A1U7DRD8-F1
#
_cell.length_a   1.000
_cell.length_b   1.000
_cell.length_c   1.000
_cell.angle_alpha   90.00
_cell.angle_beta   90.00
_cell.angle_gamma   90.00
#
_symmetry.space_group_name_H-M   'P 1'
#
loop_
_entity.id
_entity.type
_entity.pdbx_description
1 polymer ?
#
loop_
_entity_poly.entity_id
_entity_poly.type
_entity_poly.pdbx_seq_one_letter_code
_entity_poly.pdbx_strand_id
1 'polypeptide(L)'
;MNILVVGGHFYNKGAHLMMKAVVDELSKYPEYNLFLSPCAGTKEQIKNLGYQTIDYPFKHVTDYRGFEIFYYGGFFLKYLREQYKGKFPVDKIDAVLDVSGFAYSDQWGKKAVKNVNKLIEFFKKRNAKYIFLPQAFGPFSSAEIREGMKKAIDNCDLIIARDKDSYGMLTDIVQSKKIKLYPDITIKVKNHEKVIKDISNYSCVVPNERMLDQGREYWPEGKYLEYVNNVIKRLLAETDHNVLILIHDKGVGDTDLANRLKENFPDENRVIVYYEDDTMKLKSILGQANLVIGSRFHALVSALSQNVPSMALGWSHKYKMLFDEYEIGDFSFDKPKDELFNTVLQRLLNDESRKKILDNISKSNLILDKKNKKMWSEVVEILNS
;
A
#
# COMPACT_ATOMS: atom_id res chain seq x y z
N MET A 1 8.49 18.76 17.54
CA MET A 1 9.01 17.39 17.35
C MET A 1 9.40 17.19 15.90
N ASN A 2 10.56 16.58 15.65
CA ASN A 2 11.09 16.31 14.32
C ASN A 2 10.93 14.82 14.01
N ILE A 3 10.08 14.51 13.04
CA ILE A 3 9.64 13.15 12.74
C ILE A 3 10.17 12.74 11.37
N LEU A 4 10.97 11.67 11.33
CA LEU A 4 11.43 11.06 10.09
C LEU A 4 10.45 9.97 9.64
N VAL A 5 9.94 10.07 8.42
CA VAL A 5 9.19 8.98 7.78
C VAL A 5 10.14 8.16 6.91
N VAL A 6 10.08 6.84 7.05
CA VAL A 6 10.93 5.90 6.30
C VAL A 6 10.10 4.82 5.60
N GLY A 7 10.66 4.21 4.55
CA GLY A 7 10.00 3.14 3.80
C GLY A 7 9.08 3.64 2.67
N GLY A 8 8.65 4.91 2.74
CA GLY A 8 7.89 5.58 1.68
C GLY A 8 8.76 6.09 0.53
N HIS A 9 8.17 6.14 -0.68
CA HIS A 9 8.83 6.60 -1.91
C HIS A 9 7.79 6.98 -2.98
N PHE A 10 8.22 7.74 -4.00
CA PHE A 10 7.33 8.30 -5.04
C PHE A 10 7.10 7.40 -6.27
N TYR A 11 7.82 6.27 -6.39
CA TYR A 11 7.67 5.38 -7.55
C TYR A 11 6.45 4.45 -7.46
N ASN A 12 6.05 4.02 -6.26
CA ASN A 12 4.87 3.18 -6.07
C ASN A 12 3.72 4.01 -5.51
N LYS A 13 2.54 3.89 -6.13
CA LYS A 13 1.36 4.67 -5.75
C LYS A 13 0.90 4.40 -4.33
N GLY A 14 1.01 3.15 -3.85
CA GLY A 14 0.69 2.79 -2.47
C GLY A 14 1.63 3.44 -1.46
N ALA A 15 2.94 3.40 -1.72
CA ALA A 15 3.93 4.07 -0.87
C ALA A 15 3.71 5.60 -0.82
N HIS A 16 3.34 6.20 -1.96
CA HIS A 16 2.97 7.61 -2.01
C HIS A 16 1.70 7.91 -1.18
N LEU A 17 0.64 7.09 -1.28
CA LEU A 17 -0.57 7.24 -0.44
C LEU A 17 -0.26 7.13 1.06
N MET A 18 0.64 6.22 1.45
CA MET A 18 1.05 6.07 2.85
C MET A 18 1.75 7.33 3.38
N MET A 19 2.66 7.91 2.59
CA MET A 19 3.28 9.20 2.95
C MET A 19 2.24 10.32 3.01
N LYS A 20 1.31 10.38 2.04
CA LYS A 20 0.21 11.37 2.07
C LYS A 20 -0.65 11.22 3.33
N ALA A 21 -0.97 9.99 3.74
CA ALA A 21 -1.75 9.72 4.95
C ALA A 21 -1.08 10.26 6.21
N VAL A 22 0.25 10.11 6.32
CA VAL A 22 1.02 10.67 7.44
C VAL A 22 0.95 12.20 7.43
N VAL A 23 1.09 12.85 6.27
CA VAL A 23 0.96 14.31 6.16
C VAL A 23 -0.45 14.76 6.54
N ASP A 24 -1.48 14.12 6.00
CA ASP A 24 -2.88 14.47 6.26
C ASP A 24 -3.24 14.40 7.73
N GLU A 25 -2.67 13.43 8.45
CA GLU A 25 -2.93 13.30 9.88
C GLU A 25 -2.04 14.23 10.72
N LEU A 26 -0.73 14.24 10.49
CA LEU A 26 0.22 14.93 11.37
C LEU A 26 0.33 16.44 11.10
N SER A 27 -0.11 16.93 9.94
CA SER A 27 -0.22 18.37 9.68
C SER A 27 -1.22 19.09 10.58
N LYS A 28 -2.07 18.35 11.30
CA LYS A 28 -2.98 18.87 12.33
C LYS A 28 -2.26 19.33 13.60
N TYR A 29 -0.98 18.99 13.75
CA TYR A 29 -0.12 19.29 14.88
C TYR A 29 1.03 20.20 14.40
N PRO A 30 0.87 21.55 14.49
CA PRO A 30 1.86 22.51 13.96
C PRO A 30 3.26 22.38 14.57
N GLU A 31 3.38 21.77 15.75
CA GLU A 31 4.62 21.49 16.42
C GLU A 31 5.42 20.33 15.79
N TYR A 32 4.82 19.56 14.88
CA TYR A 32 5.45 18.45 14.18
C TYR A 32 6.08 18.88 12.85
N ASN A 33 7.37 18.63 12.72
CA ASN A 33 8.11 18.79 11.47
C ASN A 33 8.33 17.42 10.84
N LEU A 34 7.86 17.24 9.61
CA LEU A 34 7.97 15.97 8.90
C LEU A 34 9.16 15.96 7.95
N PHE A 35 9.94 14.89 8.01
CA PHE A 35 11.12 14.70 7.17
C PHE A 35 11.08 13.38 6.40
N LEU A 36 11.70 13.38 5.22
CA LEU A 36 12.05 12.19 4.45
C LEU A 36 13.56 12.14 4.23
N SER A 37 14.06 10.93 3.95
CA SER A 37 15.38 10.76 3.34
C SER A 37 15.39 11.45 1.96
N PRO A 38 16.48 12.14 1.57
CA PRO A 38 16.64 12.68 0.22
C PRO A 38 16.68 11.59 -0.87
N CYS A 39 16.73 10.32 -0.47
CA CYS A 39 16.64 9.17 -1.38
C CYS A 39 15.20 8.70 -1.66
N ALA A 40 14.18 9.25 -0.98
CA ALA A 40 12.79 8.84 -1.16
C ALA A 40 12.18 9.32 -2.49
N GLY A 41 12.65 10.47 -3.00
CA GLY A 41 12.21 11.09 -4.25
C GLY A 41 13.00 12.37 -4.55
N THR A 42 12.57 13.15 -5.54
CA THR A 42 13.18 14.46 -5.81
C THR A 42 12.87 15.45 -4.68
N LYS A 43 13.73 16.46 -4.48
CA LYS A 43 13.50 17.51 -3.48
C LYS A 43 12.15 18.22 -3.68
N GLU A 44 11.75 18.40 -4.94
CA GLU A 44 10.46 18.99 -5.30
C GLU A 44 9.29 18.09 -4.93
N GLN A 45 9.34 16.79 -5.25
CA GLN A 45 8.31 15.83 -4.86
C GLN A 45 8.13 15.77 -3.33
N ILE A 46 9.23 15.69 -2.60
CA ILE A 46 9.25 15.67 -1.13
C ILE A 46 8.60 16.94 -0.58
N LYS A 47 9.00 18.12 -1.07
CA LYS A 47 8.46 19.41 -0.64
C LYS A 47 6.98 19.55 -0.97
N ASN A 48 6.57 19.22 -2.20
CA ASN A 48 5.18 19.35 -2.66
C ASN A 48 4.22 18.45 -1.87
N LEU A 49 4.70 17.30 -1.40
CA LEU A 49 3.90 16.43 -0.54
C LEU A 49 3.74 16.98 0.89
N GLY A 50 4.64 17.85 1.34
CA GLY A 50 4.61 18.45 2.68
C GLY A 50 5.77 18.04 3.60
N TYR A 51 6.84 17.46 3.04
CA TYR A 51 8.01 17.01 3.80
C TYR A 51 9.23 17.92 3.58
N GLN A 52 10.12 17.92 4.57
CA GLN A 52 11.48 18.43 4.46
C GLN A 52 12.47 17.27 4.29
N THR A 53 13.75 17.56 4.03
CA THR A 53 14.79 16.53 3.89
C THR A 53 15.77 16.55 5.05
N ILE A 54 16.04 15.37 5.62
CA ILE A 54 17.19 15.18 6.50
C ILE A 54 18.50 15.25 5.70
N ASP A 55 19.56 15.72 6.33
CA ASP A 55 20.91 15.76 5.77
C ASP A 55 21.63 14.41 5.91
N TYR A 56 20.94 13.34 5.48
CA TYR A 56 21.48 11.98 5.48
C TYR A 56 20.71 11.07 4.50
N PRO A 57 21.39 10.39 3.55
CA PRO A 57 20.72 9.65 2.47
C PRO A 57 20.33 8.21 2.86
N PHE A 58 19.51 8.03 3.90
CA PHE A 58 19.11 6.68 4.31
C PHE A 58 18.34 5.91 3.22
N LYS A 59 18.66 4.61 3.09
CA LYS A 59 17.99 3.65 2.19
C LYS A 59 17.86 2.27 2.85
N HIS A 60 16.95 2.13 3.81
CA HIS A 60 16.91 0.94 4.67
C HIS A 60 16.16 -0.27 4.07
N VAL A 61 15.14 -0.02 3.23
CA VAL A 61 14.50 -1.05 2.40
C VAL A 61 15.23 -1.10 1.05
N THR A 62 16.45 -1.65 1.04
CA THR A 62 17.20 -1.94 -0.19
C THR A 62 17.98 -3.25 -0.08
N ASP A 63 18.34 -3.82 -1.23
CA ASP A 63 19.26 -4.94 -1.31
C ASP A 63 20.62 -4.56 -0.69
N TYR A 64 21.19 -5.48 0.11
CA TYR A 64 22.40 -5.35 0.96
C TYR A 64 23.54 -4.45 0.45
N ARG A 65 23.76 -4.37 -0.87
CA ARG A 65 24.78 -3.51 -1.48
C ARG A 65 24.48 -2.01 -1.35
N GLY A 66 23.23 -1.61 -1.14
CA GLY A 66 22.84 -0.23 -0.90
C GLY A 66 22.99 0.16 0.57
N PHE A 67 22.30 -0.54 1.47
CA PHE A 67 22.13 -0.06 2.85
C PHE A 67 23.44 0.26 3.57
N GLU A 68 24.45 -0.62 3.54
CA GLU A 68 25.70 -0.38 4.27
C GLU A 68 26.47 0.83 3.71
N ILE A 69 26.47 1.02 2.39
CA ILE A 69 27.09 2.19 1.76
C ILE A 69 26.36 3.47 2.20
N PHE A 70 25.03 3.46 2.21
CA PHE A 70 24.25 4.63 2.62
C PHE A 70 24.28 4.87 4.14
N TYR A 71 24.38 3.82 4.96
CA TYR A 71 24.36 3.88 6.42
C TYR A 71 25.73 4.20 7.04
N TYR A 72 26.84 3.73 6.46
CA TYR A 72 28.18 4.09 6.95
C TYR A 72 28.79 5.23 6.14
N GLY A 73 28.59 5.22 4.82
CA GLY A 73 29.14 6.22 3.90
C GLY A 73 28.27 7.46 3.71
N GLY A 74 27.08 7.54 4.32
CA GLY A 74 26.13 8.64 4.11
C GLY A 74 26.73 10.03 4.38
N PHE A 75 27.64 10.14 5.36
CA PHE A 75 28.37 11.38 5.65
C PHE A 75 29.24 11.85 4.48
N PHE A 76 29.86 10.94 3.74
CA PHE A 76 30.66 11.27 2.54
C PHE A 76 29.79 11.40 1.29
N LEU A 77 28.79 10.53 1.11
CA LEU A 77 27.92 10.51 -0.06
C LEU A 77 27.21 11.85 -0.30
N LYS A 78 26.81 12.55 0.77
CA LYS A 78 26.18 13.87 0.64
C LYS A 78 27.09 14.93 0.03
N TYR A 79 28.41 14.83 0.20
CA TYR A 79 29.37 15.73 -0.44
C TYR A 79 29.67 15.33 -1.89
N LEU A 80 29.48 14.06 -2.25
CA LEU A 80 29.69 13.56 -3.61
C LEU A 80 28.53 13.89 -4.56
N ARG A 81 27.30 14.03 -4.04
CA ARG A 81 26.12 14.40 -4.85
C ARG A 81 25.18 15.33 -4.11
N GLU A 82 24.90 16.49 -4.70
CA GLU A 82 23.97 17.51 -4.17
C GLU A 82 22.56 16.97 -3.87
N GLN A 83 22.12 15.95 -4.61
CA GLN A 83 20.82 15.31 -4.39
C GLN A 83 20.71 14.64 -3.00
N TYR A 84 21.83 14.22 -2.40
CA TYR A 84 21.88 13.56 -1.10
C TYR A 84 22.02 14.55 0.07
N LYS A 85 22.18 15.85 -0.20
CA LYS A 85 22.20 16.89 0.83
C LYS A 85 20.78 17.26 1.24
N GLY A 86 20.54 17.26 2.53
CA GLY A 86 19.35 17.80 3.16
C GLY A 86 19.65 19.05 3.96
N LYS A 87 18.65 19.56 4.68
CA LYS A 87 18.79 20.76 5.50
C LYS A 87 18.81 20.45 6.99
N PHE A 88 18.22 19.34 7.40
CA PHE A 88 18.00 19.04 8.80
C PHE A 88 18.95 17.95 9.33
N PRO A 89 19.72 18.21 10.41
CA PRO A 89 20.61 17.21 10.99
C PRO A 89 19.86 15.95 11.45
N VAL A 90 20.31 14.78 10.99
CA VAL A 90 19.64 13.49 11.25
C VAL A 90 19.68 13.07 12.73
N ASP A 91 20.65 13.60 13.48
CA ASP A 91 20.82 13.39 14.92
C ASP A 91 19.81 14.16 15.78
N LYS A 92 19.09 15.13 15.20
CA LYS A 92 18.03 15.92 15.84
C LYS A 92 16.61 15.38 15.58
N ILE A 93 16.51 14.17 15.05
CA ILE A 93 15.23 13.49 14.85
C ILE A 93 14.77 12.93 16.21
N ASP A 94 13.52 13.23 16.57
CA ASP A 94 12.89 12.84 17.84
C ASP A 94 12.06 11.56 17.69
N ALA A 95 11.58 11.26 16.49
CA ALA A 95 10.81 10.05 16.21
C ALA A 95 10.94 9.57 14.77
N VAL A 96 10.74 8.28 14.56
CA VAL A 96 10.71 7.62 13.25
C VAL A 96 9.38 6.89 13.05
N LEU A 97 8.72 7.17 11.93
CA LEU A 97 7.53 6.45 11.48
C LEU A 97 7.87 5.60 10.26
N ASP A 98 7.75 4.28 10.39
CA ASP A 98 8.01 3.34 9.32
C ASP A 98 6.73 2.98 8.56
N VAL A 99 6.71 3.29 7.25
CA VAL A 99 5.60 3.00 6.32
C VAL A 99 6.02 2.03 5.20
N SER A 100 6.94 1.09 5.47
CA SER A 100 7.50 0.19 4.46
C SER A 100 6.49 -0.78 3.81
N GLY A 101 5.25 -0.80 4.25
CA GLY A 101 4.14 -1.55 3.66
C GLY A 101 4.24 -3.06 3.87
N PHE A 102 5.09 -3.73 3.09
CA PHE A 102 5.34 -5.18 3.19
C PHE A 102 6.81 -5.48 2.90
N ALA A 103 7.69 -5.15 3.85
CA ALA A 103 9.14 -5.30 3.70
C ALA A 103 9.75 -6.40 4.58
N TYR A 104 9.06 -6.84 5.63
CA TYR A 104 9.60 -7.75 6.64
C TYR A 104 8.94 -9.12 6.54
N SER A 105 9.49 -9.96 5.67
CA SER A 105 8.97 -11.29 5.34
C SER A 105 10.10 -12.19 4.83
N ASP A 106 9.95 -13.50 4.96
CA ASP A 106 10.84 -14.47 4.32
C ASP A 106 11.00 -14.22 2.81
N GLN A 107 9.95 -13.73 2.14
CA GLN A 107 9.94 -13.44 0.69
C GLN A 107 11.01 -12.44 0.26
N TRP A 108 11.34 -11.47 1.12
CA TRP A 108 12.35 -10.44 0.86
C TRP A 108 13.70 -10.78 1.49
N GLY A 109 13.76 -11.91 2.19
CA GLY A 109 14.93 -12.37 2.92
C GLY A 109 15.29 -11.51 4.13
N LYS A 110 16.36 -11.92 4.80
CA LYS A 110 16.82 -11.34 6.07
C LYS A 110 17.33 -9.90 6.04
N LYS A 111 17.56 -9.33 4.85
CA LYS A 111 18.26 -8.06 4.69
C LYS A 111 17.46 -6.89 5.27
N ALA A 112 16.17 -6.81 4.95
CA ALA A 112 15.30 -5.74 5.43
C ALA A 112 15.23 -5.72 6.98
N VAL A 113 15.11 -6.90 7.59
CA VAL A 113 15.06 -7.05 9.06
C VAL A 113 16.39 -6.67 9.72
N LYS A 114 17.54 -7.02 9.12
CA LYS A 114 18.84 -6.57 9.63
C LYS A 114 19.01 -5.05 9.54
N ASN A 115 18.60 -4.46 8.41
CA ASN A 115 18.73 -3.03 8.17
C ASN A 115 17.85 -2.22 9.13
N VAL A 116 16.60 -2.66 9.35
CA VAL A 116 15.69 -1.96 10.26
C VAL A 116 16.18 -2.02 11.71
N ASN A 117 16.76 -3.15 12.14
CA ASN A 117 17.38 -3.23 13.47
C ASN A 117 18.56 -2.27 13.65
N LYS A 118 19.41 -2.10 12.62
CA LYS A 118 20.50 -1.10 12.63
C LYS A 118 19.92 0.32 12.70
N LEU A 119 18.82 0.59 11.99
CA LEU A 119 18.15 1.88 12.00
C LEU A 119 17.51 2.19 13.37
N ILE A 120 16.79 1.23 13.95
CA ILE A 120 16.20 1.36 15.30
C ILE A 120 17.31 1.65 16.31
N GLU A 121 18.42 0.91 16.27
CA GLU A 121 19.55 1.13 17.17
C GLU A 121 20.17 2.53 17.00
N PHE A 122 20.30 3.02 15.76
CA PHE A 122 20.81 4.35 15.46
C PHE A 122 19.99 5.46 16.14
N PHE A 123 18.66 5.37 16.03
CA PHE A 123 17.73 6.38 16.55
C PHE A 123 17.49 6.23 18.06
N LYS A 124 17.41 5.00 18.56
CA LYS A 124 17.26 4.73 20.00
C LYS A 124 18.44 5.22 20.82
N LYS A 125 19.68 5.12 20.31
CA LYS A 125 20.88 5.72 20.95
C LYS A 125 20.81 7.24 21.08
N ARG A 126 19.87 7.88 20.39
CA ARG A 126 19.60 9.33 20.41
C ARG A 126 18.27 9.65 21.09
N ASN A 127 17.71 8.70 21.84
CA ASN A 127 16.41 8.81 22.52
C ASN A 127 15.22 9.06 21.59
N ALA A 128 15.36 8.77 20.30
CA ALA A 128 14.27 8.92 19.35
C ALA A 128 13.34 7.70 19.38
N LYS A 129 12.04 7.96 19.27
CA LYS A 129 11.01 6.91 19.20
C LYS A 129 11.05 6.21 17.85
N TYR A 130 10.66 4.94 17.80
CA TYR A 130 10.51 4.19 16.57
C TYR A 130 9.17 3.47 16.52
N ILE A 131 8.33 3.83 15.56
CA ILE A 131 6.97 3.32 15.39
C ILE A 131 6.83 2.71 14.00
N PHE A 132 6.44 1.43 13.94
CA PHE A 132 5.95 0.85 12.70
C PHE A 132 4.46 1.15 12.56
N LEU A 133 4.11 1.96 11.57
CA LEU A 133 2.71 2.18 11.17
C LEU A 133 2.13 0.88 10.55
N PRO A 134 0.79 0.78 10.35
CA PRO A 134 0.16 -0.41 9.77
C PRO A 134 0.88 -0.99 8.55
N GLN A 135 1.43 -2.20 8.72
CA GLN A 135 2.16 -2.93 7.69
C GLN A 135 1.76 -4.41 7.68
N ALA A 136 1.98 -5.09 6.55
CA ALA A 136 1.95 -6.54 6.52
C ALA A 136 3.30 -7.09 6.99
N PHE A 137 3.25 -8.18 7.76
CA PHE A 137 4.40 -8.82 8.39
C PHE A 137 4.39 -10.32 8.13
N GLY A 138 5.57 -10.88 7.94
CA GLY A 138 5.76 -12.32 7.82
C GLY A 138 5.45 -12.89 6.42
N PRO A 139 5.48 -14.23 6.27
CA PRO A 139 5.84 -15.21 7.29
C PRO A 139 7.29 -15.07 7.78
N PHE A 140 7.54 -15.67 8.95
CA PHE A 140 8.83 -15.65 9.65
C PHE A 140 9.32 -17.09 9.93
N SER A 141 9.37 -17.92 8.89
CA SER A 141 9.83 -19.31 8.96
C SER A 141 11.34 -19.41 9.18
N SER A 142 12.12 -18.42 8.71
CA SER A 142 13.55 -18.37 8.96
C SER A 142 13.85 -17.95 10.41
N ALA A 143 14.61 -18.79 11.14
CA ALA A 143 15.05 -18.47 12.51
C ALA A 143 15.78 -17.12 12.61
N GLU A 144 16.57 -16.75 11.59
CA GLU A 144 17.31 -15.49 11.56
C GLU A 144 16.39 -14.27 11.37
N ILE A 145 15.35 -14.42 10.53
CA ILE A 145 14.33 -13.37 10.32
C ILE A 145 13.47 -13.24 11.57
N ARG A 146 13.09 -14.37 12.16
CA ARG A 146 12.31 -14.43 13.40
C ARG A 146 13.03 -13.75 14.56
N GLU A 147 14.31 -14.07 14.78
CA GLU A 147 15.12 -13.44 15.83
C GLU A 147 15.34 -11.95 15.55
N GLY A 148 15.59 -11.59 14.29
CA GLY A 148 15.70 -10.19 13.89
C GLY A 148 14.41 -9.41 14.16
N MET A 149 13.24 -9.98 13.87
CA MET A 149 11.96 -9.31 14.17
C MET A 149 11.67 -9.27 15.66
N LYS A 150 12.02 -10.31 16.43
CA LYS A 150 11.97 -10.25 17.89
C LYS A 150 12.77 -9.05 18.42
N LYS A 151 14.01 -8.87 17.96
CA LYS A 151 14.86 -7.73 18.33
C LYS A 151 14.23 -6.39 17.94
N ALA A 152 13.60 -6.31 16.77
CA ALA A 152 12.91 -5.08 16.34
C ALA A 152 11.72 -4.76 17.25
N ILE A 153 10.89 -5.76 17.60
CA ILE A 153 9.75 -5.60 18.51
C ILE A 153 10.22 -5.16 19.91
N ASP A 154 11.27 -5.79 20.43
CA ASP A 154 11.83 -5.45 21.74
C ASP A 154 12.33 -4.00 21.79
N ASN A 155 12.85 -3.48 20.67
CA ASN A 155 13.49 -2.17 20.61
C ASN A 155 12.64 -1.02 20.08
N CYS A 156 11.52 -1.27 19.41
CA CYS A 156 10.58 -0.23 18.98
C CYS A 156 9.64 0.22 20.12
N ASP A 157 8.93 1.32 19.91
CA ASP A 157 7.93 1.85 20.84
C ASP A 157 6.53 1.33 20.50
N LEU A 158 6.25 1.12 19.21
CA LEU A 158 4.97 0.62 18.72
C LEU A 158 5.19 -0.16 17.41
N ILE A 159 4.47 -1.28 17.25
CA ILE A 159 4.41 -2.02 16.00
C ILE A 159 2.98 -2.38 15.65
N ILE A 160 2.52 -1.95 14.47
CA ILE A 160 1.14 -2.10 14.07
C ILE A 160 1.04 -3.06 12.89
N ALA A 161 0.48 -4.25 13.15
CA ALA A 161 0.05 -5.15 12.09
C ALA A 161 -1.18 -4.57 11.38
N ARG A 162 -1.17 -4.61 10.05
CA ARG A 162 -2.30 -4.17 9.22
C ARG A 162 -3.44 -5.19 9.18
N ASP A 163 -3.12 -6.47 9.30
CA ASP A 163 -4.06 -7.57 9.16
C ASP A 163 -3.86 -8.64 10.26
N LYS A 164 -4.88 -9.49 10.42
CA LYS A 164 -4.93 -10.51 11.49
C LYS A 164 -3.81 -11.55 11.36
N ASP A 165 -3.44 -11.93 10.14
CA ASP A 165 -2.37 -12.89 9.88
C ASP A 165 -1.03 -12.30 10.32
N SER A 166 -0.73 -11.07 9.90
CA SER A 166 0.44 -10.31 10.33
C SER A 166 0.49 -10.14 11.85
N TYR A 167 -0.66 -9.86 12.49
CA TYR A 167 -0.76 -9.75 13.94
C TYR A 167 -0.43 -11.07 14.63
N GLY A 168 -1.04 -12.17 14.18
CA GLY A 168 -0.78 -13.52 14.67
C GLY A 168 0.71 -13.87 14.58
N MET A 169 1.31 -13.68 13.41
CA MET A 169 2.73 -13.96 13.17
C MET A 169 3.67 -13.14 14.07
N LEU A 170 3.35 -11.88 14.36
CA LEU A 170 4.13 -11.07 15.31
C LEU A 170 3.95 -11.55 16.76
N THR A 171 2.71 -11.85 17.16
CA THR A 171 2.43 -12.32 18.53
C THR A 171 2.97 -13.73 18.80
N ASP A 172 3.10 -14.54 17.76
CA ASP A 172 3.75 -15.85 17.83
C ASP A 172 5.25 -15.73 18.10
N ILE A 173 5.88 -14.62 17.70
CA ILE A 173 7.29 -14.33 18.05
C ILE A 173 7.40 -13.92 19.51
N VAL A 174 6.61 -12.93 19.93
CA VAL A 174 6.61 -12.40 21.29
C VAL A 174 5.25 -11.80 21.64
N GLN A 175 4.76 -12.12 22.83
CA GLN A 175 3.55 -11.51 23.37
C GLN A 175 3.90 -10.13 23.95
N SER A 176 3.51 -9.06 23.27
CA SER A 176 3.86 -7.69 23.66
C SER A 176 2.69 -6.74 23.46
N LYS A 177 2.46 -5.85 24.46
CA LYS A 177 1.46 -4.78 24.38
C LYS A 177 1.76 -3.73 23.29
N LYS A 178 3.00 -3.70 22.79
CA LYS A 178 3.45 -2.85 21.68
C LYS A 178 2.90 -3.30 20.34
N ILE A 179 2.49 -4.57 20.22
CA ILE A 179 1.91 -5.11 18.99
C ILE A 179 0.43 -4.74 18.98
N LYS A 180 0.01 -4.00 17.96
CA LYS A 180 -1.38 -3.60 17.74
C LYS A 180 -1.87 -4.09 16.39
N LEU A 181 -3.20 -4.16 16.24
CA LEU A 181 -3.88 -4.46 14.99
C LEU A 181 -4.76 -3.27 14.61
N TYR A 182 -4.42 -2.61 13.50
CA TYR A 182 -5.19 -1.50 12.95
C TYR A 182 -5.18 -1.54 11.42
N PRO A 183 -6.22 -1.01 10.76
CA PRO A 183 -6.34 -1.12 9.32
C PRO A 183 -5.32 -0.23 8.60
N ASP A 184 -5.26 -0.38 7.27
CA ASP A 184 -4.36 0.40 6.41
C ASP A 184 -4.49 1.92 6.64
N ILE A 185 -3.37 2.64 6.69
CA ILE A 185 -3.37 4.09 6.97
C ILE A 185 -4.00 4.90 5.84
N THR A 186 -4.06 4.35 4.62
CA THR A 186 -4.49 5.08 3.43
C THR A 186 -6.02 5.16 3.26
N ILE A 187 -6.79 4.46 4.12
CA ILE A 187 -8.27 4.44 4.06
C ILE A 187 -8.85 5.85 4.20
N LYS A 188 -8.26 6.72 5.03
CA LYS A 188 -8.75 8.09 5.23
C LYS A 188 -8.26 9.10 4.20
N VAL A 189 -7.29 8.74 3.36
CA VAL A 189 -6.81 9.65 2.31
C VAL A 189 -7.97 9.85 1.33
N LYS A 190 -8.45 11.07 1.19
CA LYS A 190 -9.56 11.42 0.30
C LYS A 190 -9.09 12.36 -0.79
N ASN A 191 -9.54 12.12 -2.01
CA ASN A 191 -9.49 13.11 -3.08
C ASN A 191 -10.76 12.97 -3.89
N HIS A 192 -11.53 14.06 -3.99
CA HIS A 192 -12.82 14.09 -4.68
C HIS A 192 -12.76 14.88 -6.00
N GLU A 193 -11.55 15.22 -6.46
CA GLU A 193 -11.39 15.89 -7.75
C GLU A 193 -11.94 15.01 -8.87
N LYS A 194 -12.80 15.56 -9.72
CA LYS A 194 -13.23 14.91 -10.96
C LYS A 194 -12.06 14.97 -11.95
N VAL A 195 -11.41 13.83 -12.14
CA VAL A 195 -10.19 13.73 -12.96
C VAL A 195 -10.52 13.51 -14.43
N ILE A 196 -11.37 12.53 -14.73
CA ILE A 196 -11.69 12.17 -16.10
C ILE A 196 -12.97 12.91 -16.51
N LYS A 197 -12.82 13.84 -17.46
CA LYS A 197 -13.94 14.66 -17.96
C LYS A 197 -14.72 13.95 -19.06
N ASP A 198 -14.02 13.23 -19.92
CA ASP A 198 -14.55 12.71 -21.19
C ASP A 198 -15.03 11.25 -21.09
N ILE A 199 -14.80 10.58 -19.96
CA ILE A 199 -15.24 9.20 -19.71
C ILE A 199 -16.16 9.23 -18.49
N SER A 200 -17.46 9.10 -18.76
CA SER A 200 -18.49 8.88 -17.73
C SER A 200 -18.85 7.41 -17.63
N ASN A 201 -19.45 7.01 -16.50
CA ASN A 201 -20.04 5.69 -16.29
C ASN A 201 -19.08 4.54 -16.62
N TYR A 202 -18.11 4.28 -15.74
CA TYR A 202 -17.07 3.28 -16.00
C TYR A 202 -16.84 2.32 -14.84
N SER A 203 -16.40 1.11 -15.19
CA SER A 203 -15.79 0.15 -14.27
C SER A 203 -14.28 0.13 -14.51
N CYS A 204 -13.47 -0.06 -13.47
CA CYS A 204 -12.04 -0.24 -13.61
C CYS A 204 -11.65 -1.71 -13.53
N VAL A 205 -10.74 -2.11 -14.41
CA VAL A 205 -9.99 -3.36 -14.33
C VAL A 205 -8.52 -2.99 -14.10
N VAL A 206 -7.97 -3.41 -12.96
CA VAL A 206 -6.62 -3.02 -12.53
C VAL A 206 -5.71 -4.25 -12.52
N PRO A 207 -5.03 -4.55 -13.65
CA PRO A 207 -4.17 -5.71 -13.73
C PRO A 207 -2.90 -5.55 -12.87
N ASN A 208 -2.18 -6.65 -12.67
CA ASN A 208 -0.90 -6.65 -11.97
C ASN A 208 0.07 -7.64 -12.60
N GLU A 209 1.21 -7.16 -13.09
CA GLU A 209 2.29 -7.99 -13.62
C GLU A 209 2.71 -9.09 -12.64
N ARG A 210 2.57 -8.84 -11.32
CA ARG A 210 3.01 -9.78 -10.28
C ARG A 210 2.18 -11.06 -10.21
N MET A 211 0.99 -11.04 -10.81
CA MET A 211 0.21 -12.26 -11.01
C MET A 211 0.92 -13.24 -11.96
N LEU A 212 1.76 -12.71 -12.87
CA LEU A 212 2.52 -13.48 -13.84
C LEU A 212 3.91 -13.87 -13.36
N ASP A 213 4.36 -13.47 -12.16
CA ASP A 213 5.62 -13.93 -11.55
C ASP A 213 5.39 -14.61 -10.20
N GLN A 214 4.97 -13.86 -9.19
CA GLN A 214 4.74 -14.28 -7.81
C GLN A 214 3.43 -15.05 -7.67
N GLY A 215 2.44 -14.76 -8.52
CA GLY A 215 1.15 -15.43 -8.52
C GLY A 215 1.10 -16.78 -9.25
N ARG A 216 2.17 -17.20 -9.95
CA ARG A 216 2.17 -18.43 -10.77
C ARG A 216 1.84 -19.70 -9.99
N GLU A 217 2.23 -19.75 -8.72
CA GLU A 217 1.94 -20.89 -7.85
C GLU A 217 0.43 -21.07 -7.63
N TYR A 218 -0.32 -19.96 -7.58
CA TYR A 218 -1.74 -19.96 -7.27
C TYR A 218 -2.64 -19.83 -8.51
N TRP A 219 -2.10 -19.26 -9.58
CA TRP A 219 -2.77 -19.05 -10.86
C TRP A 219 -2.02 -19.80 -11.96
N PRO A 220 -2.54 -20.96 -12.40
CA PRO A 220 -1.97 -21.71 -13.52
C PRO A 220 -1.80 -20.82 -14.77
N GLU A 221 -0.86 -21.20 -15.63
CA GLU A 221 -0.51 -20.41 -16.80
C GLU A 221 -1.74 -20.03 -17.64
N GLY A 222 -1.86 -18.73 -17.96
CA GLY A 222 -2.99 -18.18 -18.72
C GLY A 222 -4.28 -17.96 -17.92
N LYS A 223 -4.52 -18.67 -16.81
CA LYS A 223 -5.80 -18.60 -16.07
C LYS A 223 -6.12 -17.22 -15.52
N TYR A 224 -5.11 -16.50 -15.05
CA TYR A 224 -5.31 -15.12 -14.59
C TYR A 224 -5.85 -14.22 -15.70
N LEU A 225 -5.25 -14.28 -16.89
CA LEU A 225 -5.69 -13.50 -18.04
C LEU A 225 -7.07 -13.92 -18.55
N GLU A 226 -7.37 -15.22 -18.51
CA GLU A 226 -8.70 -15.74 -18.83
C GLU A 226 -9.78 -15.11 -17.94
N TYR A 227 -9.53 -15.04 -16.63
CA TYR A 227 -10.44 -14.43 -15.67
C TYR A 227 -10.62 -12.93 -15.90
N VAL A 228 -9.53 -12.20 -16.14
CA VAL A 228 -9.58 -10.77 -16.43
C VAL A 228 -10.33 -10.49 -17.74
N ASN A 229 -10.06 -11.28 -18.79
CA ASN A 229 -10.80 -11.18 -20.06
C ASN A 229 -12.28 -11.51 -19.90
N ASN A 230 -12.63 -12.50 -19.08
CA ASN A 230 -14.02 -12.84 -18.78
C ASN A 230 -14.73 -11.68 -18.06
N VAL A 231 -14.08 -11.03 -17.10
CA VAL A 231 -14.58 -9.80 -16.48
C VAL A 231 -14.89 -8.72 -17.52
N ILE A 232 -13.93 -8.42 -18.40
CA ILE A 232 -14.11 -7.38 -19.43
C ILE A 232 -15.29 -7.74 -20.35
N LYS A 233 -15.37 -8.98 -20.84
CA LYS A 233 -16.48 -9.47 -21.68
C LYS A 233 -17.83 -9.30 -21.00
N ARG A 234 -17.93 -9.69 -19.73
CA ARG A 234 -19.18 -9.59 -18.97
C ARG A 234 -19.59 -8.15 -18.69
N LEU A 235 -18.64 -7.27 -18.39
CA LEU A 235 -18.90 -5.84 -18.27
C LEU A 235 -19.46 -5.25 -19.56
N LEU A 236 -18.87 -5.59 -20.70
CA LEU A 236 -19.32 -5.11 -22.01
C LEU A 236 -20.73 -5.62 -22.37
N ALA A 237 -21.02 -6.89 -22.06
CA ALA A 237 -22.26 -7.54 -22.43
C ALA A 237 -23.45 -7.18 -21.53
N GLU A 238 -23.23 -6.94 -20.24
CA GLU A 238 -24.30 -6.85 -19.24
C GLU A 238 -24.45 -5.47 -18.61
N THR A 239 -23.59 -4.53 -18.97
CA THR A 239 -23.66 -3.14 -18.52
C THR A 239 -23.45 -2.19 -19.68
N ASP A 240 -23.79 -0.92 -19.49
CA ASP A 240 -23.44 0.18 -20.39
C ASP A 240 -22.11 0.86 -19.99
N HIS A 241 -21.38 0.29 -19.02
CA HIS A 241 -20.15 0.92 -18.50
C HIS A 241 -19.05 0.94 -19.56
N ASN A 242 -18.26 2.00 -19.58
CA ASN A 242 -16.91 1.94 -20.14
C ASN A 242 -16.03 1.03 -19.26
N VAL A 243 -15.08 0.32 -19.86
CA VAL A 243 -14.12 -0.53 -19.16
C VAL A 243 -12.75 0.14 -19.20
N LEU A 244 -12.35 0.71 -18.06
CA LEU A 244 -11.04 1.33 -17.91
C LEU A 244 -10.02 0.29 -17.44
N ILE A 245 -9.13 -0.13 -18.34
CA ILE A 245 -7.96 -0.94 -17.97
C ILE A 245 -6.92 0.03 -17.39
N LEU A 246 -6.88 0.11 -16.07
CA LEU A 246 -6.15 1.13 -15.35
C LEU A 246 -4.76 0.64 -14.94
N ILE A 247 -3.73 1.29 -15.48
CA ILE A 247 -2.33 1.04 -15.14
C ILE A 247 -2.04 1.69 -13.78
N HIS A 248 -1.70 0.89 -12.78
CA HIS A 248 -1.53 1.36 -11.39
C HIS A 248 -0.08 1.54 -10.97
N ASP A 249 0.88 0.93 -11.68
CA ASP A 249 2.31 1.07 -11.43
C ASP A 249 2.99 1.63 -12.69
N LYS A 250 4.04 2.45 -12.54
CA LYS A 250 4.74 3.06 -13.69
C LYS A 250 5.61 2.06 -14.46
N GLY A 251 5.63 0.80 -14.03
CA GLY A 251 6.43 -0.27 -14.61
C GLY A 251 5.95 -0.66 -16.00
N VAL A 252 6.91 -1.13 -16.81
CA VAL A 252 6.65 -1.65 -18.16
C VAL A 252 5.68 -2.83 -18.12
N GLY A 253 5.77 -3.72 -17.12
CA GLY A 253 4.94 -4.93 -17.13
C GLY A 253 3.45 -4.70 -16.90
N ASP A 254 3.02 -3.73 -16.07
CA ASP A 254 1.58 -3.38 -15.96
C ASP A 254 1.07 -2.74 -17.25
N THR A 255 1.92 -1.96 -17.93
CA THR A 255 1.59 -1.31 -19.22
C THR A 255 1.43 -2.35 -20.32
N ASP A 256 2.40 -3.26 -20.46
CA ASP A 256 2.36 -4.36 -21.43
C ASP A 256 1.15 -5.27 -21.20
N LEU A 257 0.87 -5.57 -19.93
CA LEU A 257 -0.28 -6.38 -19.53
C LEU A 257 -1.60 -5.70 -19.89
N ALA A 258 -1.73 -4.40 -19.66
CA ALA A 258 -2.91 -3.63 -20.03
C ALA A 258 -3.12 -3.59 -21.56
N ASN A 259 -2.04 -3.37 -22.33
CA ASN A 259 -2.09 -3.36 -23.79
C ASN A 259 -2.48 -4.74 -24.34
N ARG A 260 -1.88 -5.82 -23.82
CA ARG A 260 -2.23 -7.20 -24.20
C ARG A 260 -3.70 -7.53 -23.90
N LEU A 261 -4.27 -7.00 -22.83
CA LEU A 261 -5.70 -7.14 -22.56
C LEU A 261 -6.53 -6.40 -23.59
N LYS A 262 -6.16 -5.15 -23.94
CA LYS A 262 -6.84 -4.35 -24.97
C LYS A 262 -6.79 -4.97 -26.36
N GLU A 263 -5.71 -5.67 -26.71
CA GLU A 263 -5.59 -6.40 -28.00
C GLU A 263 -6.67 -7.45 -28.22
N ASN A 264 -7.29 -7.99 -27.15
CA ASN A 264 -8.42 -8.91 -27.28
C ASN A 264 -9.74 -8.21 -27.66
N PHE A 265 -9.74 -6.87 -27.70
CA PHE A 265 -10.91 -6.03 -27.95
C PHE A 265 -10.55 -4.85 -28.90
N PRO A 266 -10.04 -5.11 -30.12
CA PRO A 266 -9.48 -4.10 -31.01
C PRO A 266 -10.55 -3.09 -31.47
N ASP A 267 -11.75 -3.56 -31.78
CA ASP A 267 -12.85 -2.73 -32.32
C ASP A 267 -13.83 -2.22 -31.24
N GLU A 268 -13.55 -2.49 -29.96
CA GLU A 268 -14.41 -2.07 -28.86
C GLU A 268 -13.95 -0.74 -28.26
N ASN A 269 -14.65 0.34 -28.62
CA ASN A 269 -14.35 1.70 -28.16
C ASN A 269 -14.57 1.89 -26.64
N ARG A 270 -15.38 1.04 -26.00
CA ARG A 270 -15.63 1.10 -24.55
C ARG A 270 -14.47 0.55 -23.71
N VAL A 271 -13.54 -0.22 -24.30
CA VAL A 271 -12.35 -0.72 -23.59
C VAL A 271 -11.20 0.26 -23.79
N ILE A 272 -10.79 0.93 -22.72
CA ILE A 272 -9.83 2.04 -22.75
C ILE A 272 -8.68 1.72 -21.79
N VAL A 273 -7.45 1.77 -22.30
CA VAL A 273 -6.25 1.72 -21.45
C VAL A 273 -5.99 3.12 -20.91
N TYR A 274 -5.86 3.24 -19.59
CA TYR A 274 -5.67 4.54 -18.94
C TYR A 274 -4.52 4.50 -17.95
N TYR A 275 -3.70 5.56 -17.95
CA TYR A 275 -2.61 5.76 -17.01
C TYR A 275 -2.72 7.15 -16.37
N GLU A 276 -2.51 7.22 -15.05
CA GLU A 276 -2.45 8.47 -14.30
C GLU A 276 -1.17 8.53 -13.47
N ASP A 277 -0.42 9.62 -13.65
CA ASP A 277 0.85 9.83 -12.95
C ASP A 277 0.64 10.31 -11.51
N ASP A 278 -0.41 11.09 -11.27
CA ASP A 278 -0.72 11.61 -9.95
C ASP A 278 -1.49 10.56 -9.12
N THR A 279 -0.89 10.16 -7.99
CA THR A 279 -1.48 9.17 -7.09
C THR A 279 -2.85 9.58 -6.54
N MET A 280 -3.06 10.87 -6.24
CA MET A 280 -4.31 11.37 -5.71
C MET A 280 -5.39 11.38 -6.78
N LYS A 281 -5.04 11.74 -8.02
CA LYS A 281 -5.95 11.62 -9.16
C LYS A 281 -6.31 10.17 -9.45
N LEU A 282 -5.34 9.26 -9.40
CA LEU A 282 -5.57 7.83 -9.55
C LEU A 282 -6.53 7.29 -8.48
N LYS A 283 -6.39 7.73 -7.23
CA LYS A 283 -7.34 7.42 -6.17
C LYS A 283 -8.74 7.95 -6.48
N SER A 284 -8.88 9.17 -7.00
CA SER A 284 -10.17 9.73 -7.40
C SER A 284 -10.81 8.98 -8.57
N ILE A 285 -10.03 8.53 -9.55
CA ILE A 285 -10.51 7.70 -10.67
C ILE A 285 -11.14 6.41 -10.14
N LEU A 286 -10.44 5.73 -9.22
CA LEU A 286 -10.94 4.51 -8.60
C LEU A 286 -12.19 4.76 -7.75
N GLY A 287 -12.27 5.90 -7.05
CA GLY A 287 -13.42 6.28 -6.22
C GLY A 287 -14.66 6.72 -6.99
N GLN A 288 -14.52 7.02 -8.29
CA GLN A 288 -15.61 7.42 -9.18
C GLN A 288 -16.08 6.26 -10.08
N ALA A 289 -15.43 5.10 -10.01
CA ALA A 289 -15.85 3.92 -10.76
C ALA A 289 -17.13 3.30 -10.17
N ASN A 290 -17.92 2.66 -11.02
CA ASN A 290 -19.08 1.87 -10.60
C ASN A 290 -18.70 0.55 -9.94
N LEU A 291 -17.53 0.01 -10.33
CA LEU A 291 -17.00 -1.28 -9.91
C LEU A 291 -15.48 -1.29 -10.14
N VAL A 292 -14.73 -1.94 -9.25
CA VAL A 292 -13.28 -2.14 -9.41
C VAL A 292 -12.93 -3.62 -9.30
N ILE A 293 -12.40 -4.19 -10.38
CA ILE A 293 -11.82 -5.52 -10.36
C ILE A 293 -10.31 -5.37 -10.39
N GLY A 294 -9.61 -5.79 -9.35
CA GLY A 294 -8.22 -5.43 -9.17
C GLY A 294 -7.31 -6.56 -8.71
N SER A 295 -6.06 -6.46 -9.15
CA SER A 295 -4.94 -7.30 -8.69
C SER A 295 -3.84 -6.49 -8.01
N ARG A 296 -4.05 -5.18 -7.83
CA ARG A 296 -3.16 -4.27 -7.09
C ARG A 296 -3.81 -3.90 -5.76
N PHE A 297 -3.15 -4.21 -4.65
CA PHE A 297 -3.69 -4.03 -3.29
C PHE A 297 -4.19 -2.60 -3.03
N HIS A 298 -3.37 -1.58 -3.27
CA HIS A 298 -3.76 -0.18 -2.99
C HIS A 298 -4.81 0.36 -3.97
N ALA A 299 -5.01 -0.27 -5.13
CA ALA A 299 -6.15 0.06 -5.98
C ALA A 299 -7.47 -0.39 -5.32
N LEU A 300 -7.48 -1.59 -4.75
CA LEU A 300 -8.63 -2.14 -4.02
C LEU A 300 -8.90 -1.36 -2.72
N VAL A 301 -7.86 -1.01 -1.95
CA VAL A 301 -8.01 -0.14 -0.77
C VAL A 301 -8.59 1.21 -1.18
N SER A 302 -8.10 1.81 -2.27
CA SER A 302 -8.60 3.09 -2.77
C SER A 302 -10.07 3.02 -3.19
N ALA A 303 -10.49 1.94 -3.84
CA ALA A 303 -11.89 1.73 -4.24
C ALA A 303 -12.80 1.50 -3.03
N LEU A 304 -12.49 0.51 -2.21
CA LEU A 304 -13.30 0.12 -1.05
C LEU A 304 -13.45 1.27 -0.04
N SER A 305 -12.36 2.01 0.25
CA SER A 305 -12.41 3.18 1.16
C SER A 305 -13.28 4.33 0.67
N GLN A 306 -13.68 4.32 -0.60
CA GLN A 306 -14.55 5.31 -1.23
C GLN A 306 -15.94 4.75 -1.58
N ASN A 307 -16.33 3.64 -0.96
CA ASN A 307 -17.60 2.95 -1.20
C ASN A 307 -17.78 2.43 -2.63
N VAL A 308 -16.69 2.02 -3.29
CA VAL A 308 -16.77 1.39 -4.61
C VAL A 308 -16.75 -0.14 -4.47
N PRO A 309 -17.79 -0.86 -4.94
CA PRO A 309 -17.81 -2.31 -4.94
C PRO A 309 -16.59 -2.84 -5.66
N SER A 310 -16.00 -3.91 -5.15
CA SER A 310 -14.74 -4.42 -5.67
C SER A 310 -14.71 -5.94 -5.68
N MET A 311 -13.83 -6.49 -6.51
CA MET A 311 -13.45 -7.91 -6.53
C MET A 311 -11.93 -8.01 -6.68
N ALA A 312 -11.30 -8.90 -5.91
CA ALA A 312 -9.86 -9.09 -5.96
C ALA A 312 -9.50 -10.36 -6.72
N LEU A 313 -8.57 -10.25 -7.65
CA LEU A 313 -7.81 -11.37 -8.22
C LEU A 313 -6.39 -11.27 -7.68
N GLY A 314 -6.13 -11.92 -6.55
CA GLY A 314 -4.93 -11.77 -5.75
C GLY A 314 -4.01 -12.98 -5.78
N TRP A 315 -2.79 -12.79 -5.30
CA TRP A 315 -1.75 -13.82 -5.21
C TRP A 315 -1.24 -14.05 -3.78
N SER A 316 -1.86 -13.41 -2.78
CA SER A 316 -1.48 -13.61 -1.39
C SER A 316 -2.64 -13.37 -0.42
N HIS A 317 -2.51 -13.81 0.82
CA HIS A 317 -3.55 -13.72 1.86
C HIS A 317 -4.02 -12.28 2.13
N LYS A 318 -3.17 -11.27 1.91
CA LYS A 318 -3.48 -9.85 2.17
C LYS A 318 -4.76 -9.36 1.47
N TYR A 319 -5.06 -9.88 0.27
CA TYR A 319 -6.26 -9.49 -0.47
C TYR A 319 -7.52 -9.98 0.26
N LYS A 320 -7.52 -11.23 0.70
CA LYS A 320 -8.62 -11.79 1.47
C LYS A 320 -8.78 -11.07 2.81
N MET A 321 -7.67 -10.79 3.50
CA MET A 321 -7.71 -10.04 4.77
C MET A 321 -8.35 -8.67 4.60
N LEU A 322 -8.00 -7.93 3.53
CA LEU A 322 -8.65 -6.65 3.22
C LEU A 322 -10.16 -6.84 3.03
N PHE A 323 -10.59 -7.80 2.23
CA PHE A 323 -12.00 -8.02 1.93
C PHE A 323 -12.82 -8.53 3.13
N ASP A 324 -12.19 -9.28 4.04
CA ASP A 324 -12.79 -9.70 5.31
C ASP A 324 -13.08 -8.50 6.22
N GLU A 325 -12.32 -7.40 6.15
CA GLU A 325 -12.63 -6.15 6.86
C GLU A 325 -13.92 -5.48 6.37
N TYR A 326 -14.33 -5.77 5.13
CA TYR A 326 -15.55 -5.24 4.49
C TYR A 326 -16.71 -6.25 4.49
N GLU A 327 -16.57 -7.38 5.20
CA GLU A 327 -17.59 -8.46 5.26
C GLU A 327 -17.94 -9.04 3.88
N ILE A 328 -16.98 -9.00 2.94
CA ILE A 328 -17.11 -9.49 1.56
C ILE A 328 -15.93 -10.39 1.17
N GLY A 329 -15.46 -11.20 2.13
CA GLY A 329 -14.29 -12.07 1.96
C GLY A 329 -14.35 -13.03 0.77
N ASP A 330 -15.55 -13.41 0.33
CA ASP A 330 -15.84 -14.26 -0.82
C ASP A 330 -15.58 -13.57 -2.17
N PHE A 331 -15.33 -12.26 -2.19
CA PHE A 331 -15.03 -11.47 -3.38
C PHE A 331 -13.52 -11.41 -3.67
N SER A 332 -12.70 -12.09 -2.86
CA SER A 332 -11.26 -12.22 -3.07
C SER A 332 -10.90 -13.62 -3.52
N PHE A 333 -10.28 -13.71 -4.70
CA PHE A 333 -9.81 -14.95 -5.29
C PHE A 333 -8.30 -15.02 -5.19
N ASP A 334 -7.81 -16.02 -4.48
CA ASP A 334 -6.39 -16.37 -4.37
C ASP A 334 -5.97 -17.38 -5.45
N LYS A 335 -6.93 -18.11 -6.01
CA LYS A 335 -6.77 -19.11 -7.08
C LYS A 335 -8.06 -19.20 -7.92
N PRO A 336 -8.02 -19.80 -9.11
CA PRO A 336 -9.22 -20.02 -9.93
C PRO A 336 -10.29 -20.83 -9.19
N LYS A 337 -11.54 -20.33 -9.22
CA LYS A 337 -12.76 -20.93 -8.67
C LYS A 337 -13.96 -20.51 -9.54
N ASP A 338 -14.15 -21.16 -10.69
CA ASP A 338 -15.04 -20.69 -11.77
C ASP A 338 -16.48 -20.41 -11.30
N GLU A 339 -17.09 -21.35 -10.55
CA GLU A 339 -18.47 -21.22 -10.07
C GLU A 339 -18.66 -20.03 -9.12
N LEU A 340 -17.77 -19.91 -8.13
CA LEU A 340 -17.79 -18.81 -7.17
C LEU A 340 -17.51 -17.47 -7.87
N PHE A 341 -16.55 -17.44 -8.81
CA PHE A 341 -16.23 -16.26 -9.59
C PHE A 341 -17.43 -15.75 -10.37
N ASN A 342 -18.13 -16.64 -11.08
CA ASN A 342 -19.32 -16.26 -11.85
C ASN A 342 -20.44 -15.77 -10.94
N THR A 343 -20.64 -16.42 -9.79
CA THR A 343 -21.65 -16.03 -8.79
C THR A 343 -21.36 -14.65 -8.20
N VAL A 344 -20.12 -14.40 -7.80
CA VAL A 344 -19.70 -13.11 -7.23
C VAL A 344 -19.82 -12.00 -8.27
N LEU A 345 -19.33 -12.24 -9.50
CA LEU A 345 -19.44 -11.26 -10.57
C LEU A 345 -20.90 -10.96 -10.92
N GLN A 346 -21.78 -11.97 -10.94
CA GLN A 346 -23.22 -11.75 -11.11
C GLN A 346 -23.81 -10.87 -10.01
N ARG A 347 -23.43 -11.09 -8.75
CA ARG A 347 -23.88 -10.27 -7.62
C ARG A 347 -23.39 -8.82 -7.72
N LEU A 348 -22.20 -8.59 -8.28
CA LEU A 348 -21.65 -7.24 -8.50
C LEU A 348 -22.34 -6.51 -9.66
N LEU A 349 -22.81 -7.23 -10.68
CA LEU A 349 -23.47 -6.66 -11.86
C LEU A 349 -24.98 -6.50 -11.68
N ASN A 350 -25.61 -7.25 -10.77
CA ASN A 350 -27.01 -7.11 -10.44
C ASN A 350 -27.25 -5.93 -9.47
N ASP A 351 -28.15 -5.00 -9.84
CA ASP A 351 -28.40 -3.76 -9.08
C ASP A 351 -28.84 -3.98 -7.62
N GLU A 352 -29.77 -4.92 -7.38
CA GLU A 352 -30.28 -5.16 -6.03
C GLU A 352 -29.18 -5.76 -5.12
N SER A 353 -28.44 -6.72 -5.66
CA SER A 353 -27.31 -7.34 -4.96
C SER A 353 -26.18 -6.34 -4.71
N ARG A 354 -25.86 -5.50 -5.71
CA ARG A 354 -24.87 -4.44 -5.62
C ARG A 354 -25.22 -3.41 -4.54
N LYS A 355 -26.49 -3.04 -4.39
CA LYS A 355 -26.95 -2.14 -3.32
C LYS A 355 -26.68 -2.72 -1.93
N LYS A 356 -26.95 -4.01 -1.71
CA LYS A 356 -26.66 -4.68 -0.43
C LYS A 356 -25.16 -4.72 -0.14
N ILE A 357 -24.34 -4.96 -1.16
CA ILE A 357 -22.87 -4.93 -1.06
C ILE A 357 -22.37 -3.53 -0.68
N LEU A 358 -22.91 -2.48 -1.33
CA LEU A 358 -22.60 -1.09 -1.03
C LEU A 358 -22.95 -0.71 0.42
N ASP A 359 -24.09 -1.18 0.93
CA ASP A 359 -24.50 -0.94 2.31
C ASP A 359 -23.51 -1.56 3.31
N ASN A 360 -23.03 -2.77 3.04
CA ASN A 360 -22.01 -3.43 3.85
C ASN A 360 -20.67 -2.68 3.81
N ILE A 361 -20.19 -2.34 2.60
CA ILE A 361 -18.95 -1.57 2.44
C ILE A 361 -19.03 -0.24 3.19
N SER A 362 -20.17 0.46 3.10
CA SER A 362 -20.39 1.74 3.78
C SER A 362 -20.36 1.61 5.30
N LYS A 363 -20.98 0.55 5.86
CA LYS A 363 -20.92 0.26 7.30
C LYS A 363 -19.49 -0.06 7.75
N SER A 364 -18.77 -0.89 6.99
CA SER A 364 -17.38 -1.22 7.28
C SER A 364 -16.47 0.00 7.23
N ASN A 365 -16.66 0.91 6.25
CA ASN A 365 -15.93 2.18 6.18
C ASN A 365 -16.10 3.04 7.44
N LEU A 366 -17.29 3.09 8.03
CA LEU A 366 -17.52 3.81 9.29
C LEU A 366 -16.75 3.18 10.46
N ILE A 367 -16.66 1.85 10.50
CA ILE A 367 -15.92 1.11 11.53
C ILE A 367 -14.41 1.32 11.33
N LEU A 368 -13.92 1.20 10.10
CA LEU A 368 -12.51 1.36 9.75
C LEU A 368 -12.03 2.80 9.98
N ASP A 369 -12.85 3.81 9.70
CA ASP A 369 -12.54 5.21 10.03
C ASP A 369 -12.36 5.41 11.54
N LYS A 370 -13.24 4.84 12.37
CA LYS A 370 -13.10 4.89 13.83
C LYS A 370 -11.82 4.20 14.31
N LYS A 371 -11.50 3.02 13.76
CA LYS A 371 -10.26 2.30 14.08
C LYS A 371 -9.02 3.10 13.67
N ASN A 372 -9.03 3.69 12.48
CA ASN A 372 -7.92 4.50 11.98
C ASN A 372 -7.72 5.78 12.83
N LYS A 373 -8.80 6.46 13.24
CA LYS A 373 -8.73 7.57 14.20
C LYS A 373 -8.11 7.15 15.53
N LYS A 374 -8.56 6.03 16.09
CA LYS A 374 -8.01 5.49 17.35
C LYS A 374 -6.52 5.17 17.22
N MET A 375 -6.12 4.53 16.12
CA MET A 375 -4.72 4.24 15.82
C MET A 375 -3.85 5.49 15.85
N TRP A 376 -4.27 6.55 15.15
CA TRP A 376 -3.53 7.81 15.15
C TRP A 376 -3.49 8.49 16.52
N SER A 377 -4.55 8.41 17.31
CA SER A 377 -4.51 8.88 18.70
C SER A 377 -3.46 8.14 19.53
N GLU A 378 -3.35 6.81 19.42
CA GLU A 378 -2.31 6.03 20.09
C GLU A 378 -0.89 6.37 19.58
N VAL A 379 -0.74 6.59 18.26
CA VAL A 379 0.55 7.03 17.68
C VAL A 379 0.96 8.38 18.24
N VAL A 380 0.06 9.36 18.29
CA VAL A 380 0.32 10.71 18.83
C VAL A 380 0.62 10.68 20.32
N GLU A 381 -0.07 9.82 21.09
CA GLU A 381 0.23 9.63 22.52
C GLU A 381 1.67 9.15 22.73
N ILE A 382 2.13 8.17 21.94
CA ILE A 382 3.51 7.65 22.03
C ILE A 382 4.53 8.66 21.53
N LEU A 383 4.20 9.45 20.50
CA LEU A 383 5.06 10.53 20.04
C LEU A 383 5.28 11.56 21.16
N ASN A 384 4.23 11.93 21.91
CA ASN A 384 4.30 12.96 22.95
C ASN A 384 4.80 12.45 24.32
N SER A 385 4.99 11.14 24.51
CA SER A 385 5.54 10.54 25.73
C SER A 385 7.07 10.48 25.71
#